data_AF-A0A0N0PAU2-F1
#
_entry.id   AF-A0A0N0PAU2-F1
#
_cell.length_a   1.000
_cell.length_b   1.000
_cell.length_c   1.000
_cell.angle_alpha   90.00
_cell.angle_beta   90.00
_cell.angle_gamma   90.00
#
_symmetry.space_group_name_H-M   'P 1'
#
loop_
_entity.id
_entity.type
_entity.pdbx_description
1 polymer ?
#
loop_
_entity_poly.entity_id
_entity_poly.type
_entity_poly.pdbx_seq_one_letter_code
_entity_poly.pdbx_strand_id
1 'polypeptide(L)'
;MTQSEAATEIEKMRALEERIKAPSIWGRLPCGIRFEDLQDTRYDDAVKLLKKHYLPEESFLIKIYISLGAFSRTFSRVKLTHNPLYSKVMKFYNEIEKPIDLFKEMGVRRYLKFYVIALKGRYRHRGIAKEMLKAARELAASANVPAIAGIMTTSRGQVIAESLGFVKYNEIYYIRYLIDDQIAFFDTGLGNYGAALMGYRIPDVEEPVEVQPQRSSRFNIQPITTEDDD
;
A
#
# COMPACT_ATOMS: atom_id res chain seq x y z
N MET A 1 -29.37 -30.28 19.52
CA MET A 1 -28.29 -30.29 18.53
C MET A 1 -27.57 -31.62 18.67
N THR A 2 -27.66 -32.48 17.65
CA THR A 2 -27.02 -33.80 17.67
C THR A 2 -25.51 -33.67 17.39
N GLN A 3 -24.68 -34.61 17.85
CA GLN A 3 -23.23 -34.57 17.60
C GLN A 3 -22.88 -34.51 16.09
N SER A 4 -23.77 -35.03 15.23
CA SER A 4 -23.65 -35.00 13.76
C SER A 4 -23.81 -33.59 13.17
N GLU A 5 -24.77 -32.80 13.69
CA GLU A 5 -25.01 -31.41 13.25
C GLU A 5 -23.83 -30.50 13.63
N ALA A 6 -23.30 -30.65 14.85
CA ALA A 6 -22.15 -29.89 15.33
C ALA A 6 -20.87 -30.19 14.52
N ALA A 7 -20.62 -31.45 14.16
CA ALA A 7 -19.47 -31.83 13.32
C ALA A 7 -19.57 -31.23 11.90
N THR A 8 -20.76 -31.25 11.32
CA THR A 8 -21.03 -30.65 9.99
C THR A 8 -20.83 -29.13 10.00
N GLU A 9 -21.19 -28.46 11.09
CA GLU A 9 -21.02 -27.01 11.22
C GLU A 9 -19.55 -26.62 11.40
N ILE A 10 -18.79 -27.39 12.18
CA ILE A 10 -17.32 -27.22 12.32
C ILE A 10 -16.62 -27.41 10.98
N GLU A 11 -17.02 -28.40 10.17
CA GLU A 11 -16.44 -28.64 8.85
C GLU A 11 -16.74 -27.49 7.87
N LYS A 12 -17.98 -26.97 7.88
CA LYS A 12 -18.35 -25.77 7.10
C LYS A 12 -17.56 -24.54 7.54
N MET A 13 -17.36 -24.34 8.85
CA MET A 13 -16.54 -23.25 9.38
C MET A 13 -15.08 -23.38 8.94
N ARG A 14 -14.51 -24.59 8.99
CA ARG A 14 -13.14 -24.84 8.53
C ARG A 14 -12.99 -24.58 7.03
N ALA A 15 -13.92 -25.07 6.21
CA ALA A 15 -13.91 -24.83 4.76
C ALA A 15 -14.07 -23.33 4.43
N LEU A 16 -14.86 -22.59 5.22
CA LEU A 16 -15.00 -21.15 5.09
C LEU A 16 -13.70 -20.43 5.47
N GLU A 17 -13.06 -20.81 6.58
CA GLU A 17 -11.77 -20.28 6.99
C GLU A 17 -10.68 -20.55 5.94
N GLU A 18 -10.64 -21.75 5.37
CA GLU A 18 -9.69 -22.10 4.30
C GLU A 18 -9.93 -21.26 3.05
N ARG A 19 -11.19 -21.00 2.68
CA ARG A 19 -11.54 -20.09 1.58
C ARG A 19 -11.14 -18.64 1.85
N ILE A 20 -11.27 -18.17 3.09
CA ILE A 20 -10.83 -16.82 3.50
C ILE A 20 -9.30 -16.72 3.50
N LYS A 21 -8.59 -17.80 3.86
CA LYS A 21 -7.12 -17.84 3.91
C LYS A 21 -6.48 -18.06 2.54
N ALA A 22 -7.21 -18.61 1.56
CA ALA A 22 -6.67 -18.85 0.22
C ALA A 22 -6.32 -17.51 -0.49
N PRO A 23 -5.17 -17.41 -1.17
CA PRO A 23 -4.81 -16.20 -1.91
C PRO A 23 -5.85 -15.91 -2.99
N SER A 24 -6.45 -14.72 -2.95
CA SER A 24 -7.32 -14.28 -4.03
C SER A 24 -6.46 -13.92 -5.24
N ILE A 25 -6.81 -14.48 -6.39
CA ILE A 25 -6.17 -14.13 -7.67
C ILE A 25 -7.01 -13.05 -8.31
N TRP A 26 -6.44 -11.87 -8.43
CA TRP A 26 -7.12 -10.67 -8.93
C TRP A 26 -6.64 -10.25 -10.32
N GLY A 27 -5.78 -11.04 -10.98
CA GLY A 27 -5.51 -10.87 -12.40
C GLY A 27 -4.62 -11.96 -13.00
N ARG A 28 -4.75 -12.19 -14.32
CA ARG A 28 -3.95 -13.15 -15.08
C ARG A 28 -3.55 -12.54 -16.41
N LEU A 29 -2.29 -12.72 -16.79
CA LEU A 29 -1.74 -12.27 -18.07
C LEU A 29 -1.48 -13.48 -18.99
N PRO A 30 -1.61 -13.33 -20.32
CA PRO A 30 -1.33 -14.39 -21.28
C PRO A 30 0.08 -14.98 -21.17
N CYS A 31 1.04 -14.21 -20.64
CA CYS A 31 2.42 -14.65 -20.42
C CYS A 31 2.63 -15.55 -19.18
N GLY A 32 1.55 -16.06 -18.59
CA GLY A 32 1.60 -16.95 -17.42
C GLY A 32 1.83 -16.24 -16.09
N ILE A 33 1.81 -14.91 -16.08
CA ILE A 33 1.89 -14.11 -14.84
C ILE A 33 0.50 -13.99 -14.25
N ARG A 34 0.41 -14.05 -12.92
CA ARG A 34 -0.82 -13.76 -12.18
C ARG A 34 -0.54 -12.78 -11.06
N PHE A 35 -1.59 -12.06 -10.67
CA PHE A 35 -1.59 -11.18 -9.52
C PHE A 35 -2.44 -11.81 -8.43
N GLU A 36 -1.86 -11.94 -7.24
CA GLU A 36 -2.50 -12.62 -6.11
C GLU A 36 -2.11 -11.93 -4.81
N ASP A 37 -2.92 -12.17 -3.77
CA ASP A 37 -2.62 -11.69 -2.42
C ASP A 37 -1.28 -12.23 -1.93
N LEU A 38 -0.47 -11.35 -1.36
CA LEU A 38 0.82 -11.75 -0.78
C LEU A 38 0.57 -12.59 0.47
N GLN A 39 0.87 -13.88 0.36
CA GLN A 39 0.78 -14.82 1.47
C GLN A 39 1.94 -14.63 2.45
N ASP A 40 1.70 -14.90 3.73
CA ASP A 40 2.68 -14.84 4.83
C ASP A 40 3.93 -15.69 4.55
N THR A 41 3.76 -16.89 4.03
CA THR A 41 4.82 -17.81 3.58
C THR A 41 5.73 -17.22 2.51
N ARG A 42 5.31 -16.12 1.86
CA ARG A 42 6.04 -15.43 0.78
C ARG A 42 6.59 -14.08 1.21
N TYR A 43 6.44 -13.67 2.47
CA TYR A 43 6.95 -12.38 2.96
C TYR A 43 8.47 -12.27 2.81
N ASP A 44 9.22 -13.33 3.12
CA ASP A 44 10.67 -13.33 2.94
C ASP A 44 11.10 -13.18 1.48
N ASP A 45 10.35 -13.81 0.56
CA ASP A 45 10.58 -13.67 -0.87
C ASP A 45 10.30 -12.24 -1.35
N ALA A 46 9.22 -11.63 -0.86
CA ALA A 46 8.88 -10.24 -1.15
C ALA A 46 9.97 -9.29 -0.62
N VAL A 47 10.43 -9.49 0.61
CA VAL A 47 11.53 -8.70 1.19
C VAL A 47 12.81 -8.88 0.37
N LYS A 48 13.16 -10.09 -0.04
CA LYS A 48 14.32 -10.35 -0.92
C LYS A 48 14.17 -9.65 -2.27
N LEU A 49 12.98 -9.69 -2.87
CA LEU A 49 12.67 -8.99 -4.11
C LEU A 49 12.87 -7.48 -3.96
N LEU A 50 12.32 -6.89 -2.89
CA LEU A 50 12.46 -5.46 -2.64
C LEU A 50 13.94 -5.10 -2.42
N LYS A 51 14.66 -5.86 -1.59
CA LYS A 51 16.10 -5.63 -1.35
C LYS A 51 16.94 -5.71 -2.61
N LYS A 52 16.64 -6.66 -3.50
CA LYS A 52 17.46 -6.91 -4.69
C LYS A 52 17.10 -6.04 -5.90
N HIS A 53 15.83 -5.67 -6.04
CA HIS A 53 15.31 -5.08 -7.29
C HIS A 53 14.56 -3.76 -7.12
N TYR A 54 14.19 -3.39 -5.90
CA TYR A 54 13.48 -2.13 -5.63
C TYR A 54 14.41 -1.13 -4.94
N LEU A 55 14.96 -1.48 -3.77
CA LEU A 55 15.84 -0.60 -2.98
C LEU A 55 17.04 -0.05 -3.78
N PRO A 56 17.72 -0.83 -4.64
CA PRO A 56 18.87 -0.32 -5.40
C PRO A 56 18.49 0.59 -6.57
N GLU A 57 17.20 0.79 -6.84
CA GLU A 57 16.71 1.61 -7.96
C GLU A 57 15.79 2.73 -7.53
N GLU A 58 15.19 2.58 -6.36
CA GLU A 58 14.53 3.66 -5.67
C GLU A 58 15.61 4.67 -5.29
N SER A 59 15.68 5.77 -6.03
CA SER A 59 16.80 6.71 -5.99
C SER A 59 17.09 7.27 -4.61
N PHE A 60 16.11 7.28 -3.71
CA PHE A 60 16.31 7.69 -2.33
C PHE A 60 16.95 6.59 -1.50
N LEU A 61 16.58 5.32 -1.71
CA LEU A 61 17.04 4.18 -0.91
C LEU A 61 18.45 3.70 -1.28
N ILE A 62 18.96 4.03 -2.47
CA ILE A 62 20.34 3.74 -2.90
C ILE A 62 21.37 4.33 -1.92
N LYS A 63 21.11 5.50 -1.33
CA LYS A 63 22.00 6.16 -0.35
C LYS A 63 21.64 5.85 1.12
N ILE A 64 20.53 5.16 1.38
CA ILE A 64 20.09 4.74 2.74
C ILE A 64 20.84 3.48 3.22
N TYR A 65 21.79 3.02 2.40
CA TYR A 65 22.51 1.77 2.55
C TYR A 65 23.61 1.78 3.63
N ILE A 66 23.27 2.14 4.87
CA ILE A 66 23.95 1.66 6.08
C ILE A 66 22.90 1.42 7.19
N SER A 67 22.09 0.37 7.04
CA SER A 67 21.54 -0.48 8.13
C SER A 67 20.35 -1.32 7.61
N LEU A 68 20.64 -2.59 7.30
CA LEU A 68 19.75 -3.57 6.66
C LEU A 68 18.54 -4.05 7.48
N GLY A 69 18.34 -3.55 8.71
CA GLY A 69 17.33 -4.06 9.65
C GLY A 69 15.96 -3.37 9.60
N ALA A 70 15.89 -2.12 9.12
CA ALA A 70 14.69 -1.29 9.32
C ALA A 70 13.61 -1.46 8.23
N PHE A 71 13.94 -1.92 7.01
CA PHE A 71 13.02 -1.83 5.87
C PHE A 71 11.88 -2.87 5.87
N SER A 72 12.05 -4.06 6.47
CA SER A 72 10.98 -5.08 6.46
C SER A 72 9.74 -4.67 7.27
N ARG A 73 9.88 -3.72 8.20
CA ARG A 73 8.80 -3.28 9.09
C ARG A 73 7.95 -2.13 8.51
N THR A 74 8.22 -1.66 7.28
CA THR A 74 7.74 -0.36 6.73
C THR A 74 6.22 -0.27 6.57
N PHE A 75 5.51 -1.38 6.74
CA PHE A 75 4.07 -1.47 6.56
C PHE A 75 3.29 -1.57 7.89
N SER A 76 3.97 -1.65 9.03
CA SER A 76 3.34 -1.55 10.36
C SER A 76 3.47 -0.12 10.89
N ARG A 77 2.34 0.53 11.21
CA ARG A 77 2.19 1.91 11.73
C ARG A 77 3.03 2.26 12.98
N VAL A 78 3.77 1.32 13.56
CA VAL A 78 4.64 1.58 14.72
C VAL A 78 6.07 1.10 14.41
N LYS A 79 7.01 2.04 14.36
CA LYS A 79 8.45 1.73 14.43
C LYS A 79 9.16 2.68 15.38
N LEU A 80 9.61 2.14 16.50
CA LEU A 80 10.71 2.68 17.29
C LEU A 80 12.03 2.18 16.65
N THR A 81 12.47 2.84 15.59
CA THR A 81 13.86 2.69 15.11
C THR A 81 14.30 4.05 14.59
N HIS A 82 15.15 4.73 15.38
CA HIS A 82 15.70 6.03 15.00
C HIS A 82 16.75 5.82 13.90
N ASN A 83 16.31 5.93 12.64
CA ASN A 83 17.19 5.99 11.48
C ASN A 83 16.99 7.37 10.81
N PRO A 84 17.98 8.29 10.89
CA PRO A 84 17.86 9.64 10.33
C PRO A 84 17.51 9.67 8.84
N LEU A 85 17.96 8.68 8.08
CA LEU A 85 17.67 8.55 6.64
C LEU A 85 16.23 8.12 6.40
N TYR A 86 15.73 7.18 7.20
CA TYR A 86 14.31 6.81 7.18
C TYR A 86 13.43 8.01 7.57
N SER A 87 13.81 8.75 8.61
CA SER A 87 13.11 9.97 9.02
C SER A 87 13.09 11.02 7.90
N LYS A 88 14.18 11.17 7.14
CA LYS A 88 14.26 12.06 5.99
C LYS A 88 13.29 11.68 4.87
N VAL A 89 13.22 10.40 4.50
CA VAL A 89 12.26 9.90 3.49
C VAL A 89 10.82 10.01 3.98
N MET A 90 10.56 9.69 5.24
CA MET A 90 9.21 9.80 5.80
C MET A 90 8.75 11.26 5.91
N LYS A 91 9.65 12.18 6.27
CA LYS A 91 9.38 13.62 6.22
C LYS A 91 9.01 14.05 4.80
N PHE A 92 9.78 13.63 3.80
CA PHE A 92 9.48 13.91 2.40
C PHE A 92 8.10 13.39 1.97
N TYR A 93 7.77 12.12 2.25
CA TYR A 93 6.45 11.56 1.94
C TYR A 93 5.32 12.29 2.67
N ASN A 94 5.53 12.68 3.92
CA ASN A 94 4.55 13.47 4.66
C ASN A 94 4.35 14.86 4.06
N GLU A 95 5.41 15.52 3.56
CA GLU A 95 5.29 16.82 2.90
C GLU A 95 4.59 16.74 1.55
N ILE A 96 4.67 15.60 0.86
CA ILE A 96 3.87 15.33 -0.33
C ILE A 96 2.40 15.09 0.05
N GLU A 97 2.13 14.30 1.08
CA GLU A 97 0.79 13.79 1.37
C GLU A 97 -0.04 14.73 2.25
N LYS A 98 0.53 15.29 3.32
CA LYS A 98 -0.17 16.06 4.36
C LYS A 98 -0.90 17.31 3.84
N PRO A 99 -0.40 18.05 2.83
CA PRO A 99 -1.12 19.23 2.32
C PRO A 99 -2.44 18.90 1.63
N ILE A 100 -2.66 17.64 1.23
CA ILE A 100 -3.82 17.22 0.44
C ILE A 100 -4.72 16.29 1.26
N ASP A 101 -6.00 16.64 1.31
CA ASP A 101 -7.04 15.76 1.85
C ASP A 101 -7.63 14.90 0.72
N LEU A 102 -7.00 13.77 0.44
CA LEU A 102 -7.43 12.85 -0.63
C LEU A 102 -8.87 12.36 -0.48
N PHE A 103 -9.40 12.29 0.74
CA PHE A 103 -10.79 11.90 0.98
C PHE A 103 -11.74 12.95 0.40
N LYS A 104 -11.45 14.24 0.64
CA LYS A 104 -12.23 15.35 0.06
C LYS A 104 -12.02 15.45 -1.44
N GLU A 105 -10.78 15.41 -1.91
CA GLU A 105 -10.45 15.58 -3.33
C GLU A 105 -11.10 14.50 -4.21
N MET A 106 -11.15 13.25 -3.74
CA MET A 106 -11.79 12.16 -4.48
C MET A 106 -13.27 11.96 -4.11
N GLY A 107 -13.79 12.69 -3.12
CA GLY A 107 -15.15 12.51 -2.60
C GLY A 107 -15.39 11.08 -2.08
N VAL A 108 -14.45 10.54 -1.30
CA VAL A 108 -14.51 9.19 -0.77
C VAL A 108 -14.23 9.11 0.73
N ARG A 109 -14.74 8.09 1.42
CA ARG A 109 -14.40 7.79 2.83
C ARG A 109 -13.29 6.75 2.97
N ARG A 110 -12.99 5.99 1.91
CA ARG A 110 -11.93 4.99 1.91
C ARG A 110 -11.29 4.84 0.52
N TYR A 111 -10.01 4.52 0.50
CA TYR A 111 -9.29 4.20 -0.74
C TYR A 111 -8.21 3.15 -0.47
N LEU A 112 -7.86 2.38 -1.50
CA LEU A 112 -6.74 1.45 -1.45
C LEU A 112 -5.45 2.23 -1.64
N LYS A 113 -4.59 2.24 -0.61
CA LYS A 113 -3.26 2.86 -0.71
C LYS A 113 -2.22 1.84 -1.15
N PHE A 114 -1.58 2.06 -2.30
CA PHE A 114 -0.38 1.31 -2.66
C PHE A 114 0.86 2.07 -2.20
N TYR A 115 1.82 1.35 -1.65
CA TYR A 115 3.05 1.91 -1.12
C TYR A 115 4.26 1.63 -2.01
N VAL A 116 4.26 0.49 -2.71
CA VAL A 116 5.39 0.02 -3.51
C VAL A 116 4.87 -0.74 -4.72
N ILE A 117 5.44 -0.45 -5.90
CA ILE A 117 5.29 -1.25 -7.12
C ILE A 117 6.68 -1.69 -7.54
N ALA A 118 6.96 -2.98 -7.41
CA ALA A 118 8.29 -3.54 -7.67
C ALA A 118 8.22 -4.69 -8.67
N LEU A 119 9.12 -4.67 -9.66
CA LEU A 119 9.26 -5.72 -10.67
C LEU A 119 10.73 -6.17 -10.73
N LYS A 120 10.96 -7.49 -10.80
CA LYS A 120 12.29 -8.00 -11.17
C LYS A 120 12.67 -7.49 -12.55
N GLY A 121 13.95 -7.17 -12.77
CA GLY A 121 14.44 -6.58 -14.03
C GLY A 121 13.95 -7.31 -15.29
N ARG A 122 13.97 -8.65 -15.30
CA ARG A 122 13.50 -9.47 -16.44
C ARG A 122 12.03 -9.26 -16.83
N TYR A 123 11.21 -8.73 -15.93
CA TYR A 123 9.78 -8.45 -16.13
C TYR A 123 9.48 -6.97 -16.39
N ARG A 124 10.49 -6.10 -16.44
CA ARG A 124 10.28 -4.69 -16.77
C ARG A 124 10.10 -4.50 -18.26
N HIS A 125 9.57 -3.33 -18.65
CA HIS A 125 9.35 -2.96 -20.04
C HIS A 125 8.39 -3.88 -20.81
N ARG A 126 7.55 -4.64 -20.08
CA ARG A 126 6.56 -5.58 -20.62
C ARG A 126 5.11 -5.21 -20.29
N GLY A 127 4.88 -3.96 -19.88
CA GLY A 127 3.54 -3.50 -19.46
C GLY A 127 3.03 -4.05 -18.11
N ILE A 128 3.79 -4.92 -17.43
CA ILE A 128 3.31 -5.62 -16.22
C ILE A 128 2.89 -4.66 -15.09
N ALA A 129 3.60 -3.54 -14.89
CA ALA A 129 3.20 -2.54 -13.89
C ALA A 129 1.85 -1.88 -14.23
N LYS A 130 1.57 -1.63 -15.51
CA LYS A 130 0.29 -1.10 -15.97
C LYS A 130 -0.84 -2.09 -15.71
N GLU A 131 -0.62 -3.36 -16.06
CA GLU A 131 -1.61 -4.41 -15.81
C GLU A 131 -1.82 -4.69 -14.32
N MET A 132 -0.76 -4.57 -13.50
CA MET A 132 -0.88 -4.68 -12.04
C MET A 132 -1.75 -3.56 -11.45
N LEU A 133 -1.59 -2.32 -11.92
CA LEU A 133 -2.44 -1.21 -11.48
C LEU A 133 -3.90 -1.37 -11.93
N LYS A 134 -4.16 -1.87 -13.14
CA LYS A 134 -5.52 -2.19 -13.59
C LYS A 134 -6.17 -3.25 -12.70
N ALA A 135 -5.45 -4.35 -12.47
CA ALA A 135 -5.95 -5.44 -11.67
C ALA A 135 -6.13 -5.02 -10.18
N ALA A 136 -5.32 -4.08 -9.67
CA ALA A 136 -5.54 -3.46 -8.36
C ALA A 136 -6.80 -2.57 -8.30
N ARG A 137 -7.17 -1.87 -9.40
CA ARG A 137 -8.45 -1.16 -9.50
C ARG A 137 -9.63 -2.12 -9.43
N GLU A 138 -9.56 -3.23 -10.16
CA GLU A 138 -10.59 -4.27 -10.16
C GLU A 138 -10.73 -4.90 -8.78
N LEU A 139 -9.61 -5.20 -8.11
CA LEU A 139 -9.60 -5.66 -6.72
C LEU A 139 -10.30 -4.66 -5.79
N ALA A 140 -9.93 -3.37 -5.86
CA ALA A 140 -10.56 -2.33 -5.05
C ALA A 140 -12.06 -2.23 -5.32
N ALA A 141 -12.47 -2.22 -6.60
CA ALA A 141 -13.88 -2.19 -6.99
C ALA A 141 -14.65 -3.39 -6.45
N SER A 142 -14.11 -4.60 -6.55
CA SER A 142 -14.73 -5.82 -6.01
C SER A 142 -14.91 -5.80 -4.49
N ALA A 143 -14.07 -5.04 -3.78
CA ALA A 143 -14.15 -4.83 -2.34
C ALA A 143 -15.01 -3.60 -1.96
N ASN A 144 -15.72 -3.00 -2.92
CA ASN A 144 -16.45 -1.73 -2.77
C ASN A 144 -15.57 -0.58 -2.25
N VAL A 145 -14.27 -0.60 -2.57
CA VAL A 145 -13.33 0.47 -2.25
C VAL A 145 -13.32 1.43 -3.45
N PRO A 146 -13.83 2.66 -3.29
CA PRO A 146 -14.18 3.56 -4.39
C PRO A 146 -13.00 4.22 -5.09
N ALA A 147 -11.80 4.16 -4.51
CA ALA A 147 -10.63 4.83 -5.05
C ALA A 147 -9.34 4.07 -4.73
N ILE A 148 -8.30 4.33 -5.50
CA ILE A 148 -6.93 3.86 -5.24
C ILE A 148 -5.95 5.03 -5.33
N ALA A 149 -4.93 5.06 -4.47
CA ALA A 149 -3.96 6.17 -4.45
C ALA A 149 -2.59 5.74 -3.91
N GLY A 150 -1.56 6.54 -4.18
CA GLY A 150 -0.22 6.34 -3.67
C GLY A 150 0.77 7.38 -4.19
N ILE A 151 1.99 7.34 -3.65
CA ILE A 151 3.08 8.23 -4.08
C ILE A 151 3.86 7.53 -5.18
N MET A 152 3.95 8.17 -6.35
CA MET A 152 4.77 7.73 -7.47
C MET A 152 6.11 8.48 -7.45
N THR A 153 7.18 7.81 -7.01
CA THR A 153 8.54 8.38 -6.89
C THR A 153 9.37 8.29 -8.18
N THR A 154 8.82 7.69 -9.22
CA THR A 154 9.48 7.58 -10.53
C THR A 154 8.62 8.19 -11.62
N SER A 155 9.22 8.96 -12.52
CA SER A 155 8.48 9.50 -13.68
C SER A 155 7.86 8.42 -14.55
N ARG A 156 8.47 7.23 -14.66
CA ARG A 156 7.85 6.09 -15.35
C ARG A 156 6.57 5.62 -14.64
N GLY A 157 6.58 5.53 -13.31
CA GLY A 157 5.39 5.20 -12.52
C GLY A 157 4.29 6.23 -12.70
N GLN A 158 4.65 7.52 -12.70
CA GLN A 158 3.71 8.63 -12.94
C GLN A 158 3.08 8.54 -14.33
N VAL A 159 3.87 8.38 -15.40
CA VAL A 159 3.36 8.23 -16.77
C VAL A 159 2.43 7.02 -16.91
N ILE A 160 2.76 5.89 -16.27
CA ILE A 160 1.88 4.72 -16.28
C ILE A 160 0.55 5.03 -15.58
N ALA A 161 0.60 5.67 -14.40
CA ALA A 161 -0.58 6.06 -13.65
C ALA A 161 -1.46 7.05 -14.44
N GLU A 162 -0.88 8.10 -15.02
CA GLU A 162 -1.57 9.06 -15.88
C GLU A 162 -2.25 8.34 -17.05
N SER A 163 -1.56 7.39 -17.71
CA SER A 163 -2.15 6.59 -18.80
C SER A 163 -3.34 5.70 -18.38
N LEU A 164 -3.54 5.53 -17.07
CA LEU A 164 -4.65 4.79 -16.47
C LEU A 164 -5.72 5.72 -15.86
N GLY A 165 -5.58 7.04 -16.06
CA GLY A 165 -6.52 8.06 -15.61
C GLY A 165 -6.26 8.57 -14.19
N PHE A 166 -5.13 8.23 -13.56
CA PHE A 166 -4.80 8.80 -12.26
C PHE A 166 -4.57 10.31 -12.37
N VAL A 167 -5.10 11.03 -11.39
CA VAL A 167 -4.91 12.47 -11.23
C VAL A 167 -3.76 12.72 -10.25
N LYS A 168 -2.93 13.70 -10.56
CA LYS A 168 -1.85 14.20 -9.69
C LYS A 168 -2.41 15.27 -8.75
N TYR A 169 -2.37 15.03 -7.46
CA TYR A 169 -2.91 15.94 -6.43
C TYR A 169 -1.84 16.81 -5.77
N ASN A 170 -0.61 16.30 -5.68
CA ASN A 170 0.54 17.08 -5.23
C ASN A 170 1.81 16.55 -5.89
N GLU A 171 2.83 17.39 -6.01
CA GLU A 171 4.12 17.03 -6.56
C GLU A 171 5.24 17.88 -5.97
N ILE A 172 6.33 17.22 -5.60
CA ILE A 172 7.56 17.88 -5.17
C ILE A 172 8.68 17.48 -6.12
N TYR A 173 9.32 18.49 -6.68
CA TYR A 173 10.52 18.33 -7.51
C TYR A 173 11.75 18.12 -6.64
N TYR A 174 12.54 17.10 -6.96
CA TYR A 174 13.72 16.72 -6.17
C TYR A 174 14.77 17.82 -6.09
N ILE A 175 14.97 18.55 -7.20
CA ILE A 175 15.89 19.69 -7.26
C ILE A 175 15.48 20.85 -6.34
N ARG A 176 14.19 20.93 -5.97
CA ARG A 176 13.66 21.99 -5.09
C ARG A 176 13.57 21.55 -3.63
N TYR A 177 13.80 20.28 -3.35
CA TYR A 177 13.71 19.75 -1.99
C TYR A 177 15.07 19.84 -1.29
N LEU A 178 15.25 20.93 -0.55
CA LEU A 178 16.49 21.27 0.13
C LEU A 178 16.44 20.88 1.60
N ILE A 179 17.53 20.31 2.10
CA ILE A 179 17.79 20.09 3.54
C ILE A 179 19.16 20.67 3.82
N ASP A 180 19.23 21.62 4.75
CA ASP A 180 20.44 22.35 5.10
C ASP A 180 21.10 22.98 3.85
N ASP A 181 20.28 23.65 3.02
CA ASP A 181 20.64 24.30 1.75
C ASP A 181 21.25 23.37 0.68
N GLN A 182 21.16 22.05 0.87
CA GLN A 182 21.62 21.04 -0.09
C GLN A 182 20.44 20.27 -0.66
N ILE A 183 20.54 19.91 -1.94
CA ILE A 183 19.56 19.03 -2.59
C ILE A 183 19.56 17.69 -1.83
N ALA A 184 18.45 17.41 -1.16
CA ALA A 184 18.34 16.21 -0.32
C ALA A 184 18.37 14.92 -1.14
N PHE A 185 17.91 15.00 -2.39
CA PHE A 185 17.80 13.88 -3.32
C PHE A 185 18.45 14.21 -4.66
N PHE A 186 19.77 14.03 -4.71
CA PHE A 186 20.57 14.17 -5.92
C PHE A 186 20.85 12.78 -6.51
N ASP A 187 20.83 12.66 -7.84
CA ASP A 187 20.93 11.41 -8.61
C ASP A 187 19.66 10.54 -8.63
N THR A 188 18.56 11.12 -9.12
CA THR A 188 17.23 10.49 -9.15
C THR A 188 16.99 9.62 -10.39
N GLY A 189 18.00 9.46 -11.25
CA GLY A 189 17.90 8.81 -12.54
C GLY A 189 17.41 9.76 -13.65
N LEU A 190 17.83 9.49 -14.88
CA LEU A 190 17.53 10.33 -16.04
C LEU A 190 16.01 10.44 -16.24
N GLY A 191 15.51 11.67 -16.35
CA GLY A 191 14.10 11.96 -16.57
C GLY A 191 13.20 11.82 -15.34
N ASN A 192 13.77 11.56 -14.15
CA ASN A 192 13.03 11.45 -12.90
C ASN A 192 13.16 12.72 -12.05
N TYR A 193 12.21 13.65 -12.19
CA TYR A 193 12.35 15.01 -11.66
C TYR A 193 11.67 15.25 -10.31
N GLY A 194 10.73 14.40 -9.91
CA GLY A 194 9.94 14.61 -8.71
C GLY A 194 9.12 13.39 -8.33
N ALA A 195 8.50 13.48 -7.15
CA ALA A 195 7.53 12.52 -6.66
C ALA A 195 6.15 13.16 -6.63
N ALA A 196 5.13 12.39 -7.02
CA ALA A 196 3.77 12.86 -7.12
C ALA A 196 2.82 12.01 -6.29
N LEU A 197 1.92 12.64 -5.52
CA LEU A 197 0.75 11.98 -4.95
C LEU A 197 -0.28 11.83 -6.05
N MET A 198 -0.63 10.59 -6.37
CA MET A 198 -1.57 10.30 -7.44
C MET A 198 -2.70 9.41 -6.95
N GLY A 199 -3.91 9.67 -7.42
CA GLY A 199 -5.10 8.90 -7.07
C GLY A 199 -6.07 8.75 -8.23
N TYR A 200 -6.89 7.72 -8.16
CA TYR A 200 -7.90 7.37 -9.15
C TYR A 200 -9.21 7.05 -8.43
N ARG A 201 -10.24 7.85 -8.66
CA ARG A 201 -11.62 7.54 -8.27
C ARG A 201 -12.19 6.56 -9.29
N ILE A 202 -12.69 5.42 -8.82
CA ILE A 202 -13.32 4.40 -9.66
C ILE A 202 -14.77 4.81 -9.91
N PRO A 203 -15.18 5.24 -11.12
CA PRO A 203 -16.45 5.93 -11.33
C PRO A 203 -17.68 5.18 -10.82
N ASP A 204 -17.72 3.86 -11.03
CA ASP A 204 -18.94 3.05 -10.83
C ASP A 204 -19.01 2.37 -9.44
N VAL A 205 -18.09 2.72 -8.52
CA VAL A 205 -18.06 2.11 -7.19
C VAL A 205 -18.69 3.09 -6.20
N GLU A 206 -19.90 2.76 -5.78
CA GLU A 206 -20.56 3.39 -4.65
C GLU A 206 -20.01 2.87 -3.33
N GLU A 207 -19.99 3.74 -2.33
CA GLU A 207 -19.61 3.32 -1.00
C GLU A 207 -20.82 2.74 -0.27
N PRO A 208 -20.67 1.56 0.36
CA PRO A 208 -21.76 1.01 1.16
C PRO A 208 -22.05 2.00 2.30
N VAL A 209 -23.32 2.41 2.42
CA VAL A 209 -23.79 3.13 3.60
C VAL A 209 -23.41 2.28 4.81
N GLU A 210 -22.64 2.84 5.74
CA GLU A 210 -22.31 2.14 6.97
C GLU A 210 -23.62 1.90 7.73
N VAL A 211 -24.17 0.69 7.60
CA VAL A 211 -25.11 0.18 8.58
C VAL A 211 -24.34 0.23 9.89
N GLN A 212 -24.83 1.01 10.86
CA GLN A 212 -24.17 1.23 12.15
C GLN A 212 -23.48 -0.05 12.60
N PRO A 213 -22.20 0.00 13.01
CA PRO A 213 -21.53 -1.19 13.48
C PRO A 213 -22.38 -1.76 14.61
N GLN A 214 -23.04 -2.88 14.34
CA GLN A 214 -23.72 -3.65 15.35
C GLN A 214 -22.63 -3.92 16.38
N ARG A 215 -22.72 -3.26 17.55
CA ARG A 215 -21.69 -3.32 18.59
C ARG A 215 -21.42 -4.79 18.85
N SER A 216 -20.34 -5.33 18.30
CA SER A 216 -19.95 -6.70 18.56
C SER A 216 -19.62 -6.74 20.04
N SER A 217 -20.45 -7.42 20.84
CA SER A 217 -20.39 -7.53 22.30
C SER A 217 -19.11 -8.20 22.83
N ARG A 218 -18.09 -8.38 21.98
CA ARG A 218 -16.91 -9.21 22.25
C ARG A 218 -15.72 -8.46 22.85
N PHE A 219 -15.79 -7.13 22.95
CA PHE A 219 -14.80 -6.31 23.64
C PHE A 219 -15.48 -5.31 24.58
N ASN A 220 -16.18 -5.84 25.60
CA ASN A 220 -16.44 -5.07 26.81
C ASN A 220 -15.15 -5.06 27.65
N ILE A 221 -14.29 -4.07 27.42
CA ILE A 221 -13.36 -3.66 28.46
C ILE A 221 -14.20 -2.77 29.38
N GLN A 222 -14.60 -3.31 30.53
CA GLN A 222 -15.17 -2.49 31.58
C GLN A 222 -14.10 -1.46 31.99
N PRO A 223 -14.45 -0.18 32.14
CA PRO A 223 -13.54 0.78 32.72
C PRO A 223 -13.16 0.30 34.13
N ILE A 224 -11.86 0.27 34.42
CA ILE A 224 -11.36 0.08 35.78
C ILE A 224 -11.91 1.25 36.60
N THR A 225 -12.85 0.95 37.49
CA THR A 225 -13.23 1.87 38.57
C THR A 225 -12.02 1.95 39.49
N THR A 226 -11.27 3.05 39.42
CA THR A 226 -10.46 3.49 40.54
C THR A 226 -11.42 4.03 41.59
N GLU A 227 -12.01 3.14 42.37
CA GLU A 227 -12.39 3.47 43.74
C GLU A 227 -11.07 3.52 44.52
N ASP A 228 -10.69 4.72 44.95
CA ASP A 228 -10.09 5.01 46.25
C ASP A 228 -9.57 6.47 46.22
N ASP A 229 -10.37 7.37 46.78
CA ASP A 229 -9.92 8.58 47.45
C ASP A 229 -11.03 9.00 48.43
N ASP A 230 -11.05 8.31 49.58
CA ASP A 230 -11.44 8.85 50.90
C ASP A 230 -10.26 8.62 51.86
#